data_AF-A0A9W9UGR1-F1
#
_entry.id   AF-A0A9W9UGR1-F1
#
_cell.length_a   1.000
_cell.length_b   1.000
_cell.length_c   1.000
_cell.angle_alpha   90.00
_cell.angle_beta   90.00
_cell.angle_gamma   90.00
#
_symmetry.space_group_name_H-M   'P 1'
#
loop_
_entity.id
_entity.type
_entity.pdbx_description
1 polymer ?
#
loop_
_entity_poly.entity_id
_entity_poly.type
_entity_poly.pdbx_seq_one_letter_code
_entity_poly.pdbx_strand_id
1 'polypeptide(L)'
;MMLAIIFVVLFALHTPIHAHSWIEELTLIAPNGTFVGTPGYPRGNYLRTTSGYSDTTMTYLIPPGSRANVTQILPTDKLCKDTQQEQKQSDGSPRLEASAGAAIALRFQENGHVTLPQNQPGKPANRGTVYVYGTTEPKTGEKLLDVFGAWTADGTGGDGRGVLLSKQNFDDGRCYQVNSGDISETRQAKYTHTANQLMGADLWCQQDIQLPSSAPSGKPYTLYWVWDWPTAAGADPTYPNGKAEIYTTCMDVDVVTQASKQAVKDEYDAGQDLNKAAIPSQFDSLGDAVPSQAPGTTSSIPGTLTTMATMIRSSSAATARKVTVTDWETSTSTIYMSVPT
;
A
#
# COMPACT_ATOMS: atom_id res chain seq x y z
N MET A 1 50.41 -0.16 35.62
CA MET A 1 49.86 -1.48 35.25
C MET A 1 48.49 -1.58 35.90
N MET A 2 47.43 -0.98 35.36
CA MET A 2 46.74 -1.29 34.10
C MET A 2 46.18 -2.72 34.12
N LEU A 3 44.93 -2.88 34.57
CA LEU A 3 43.81 -3.37 33.74
C LEU A 3 42.52 -3.39 34.61
N ALA A 4 41.69 -2.37 34.43
CA ALA A 4 40.28 -2.44 34.79
C ALA A 4 39.56 -3.04 33.57
N ILE A 5 39.04 -4.25 33.70
CA ILE A 5 38.20 -4.87 32.66
C ILE A 5 36.78 -4.35 32.88
N ILE A 6 36.44 -3.27 32.18
CA ILE A 6 35.06 -2.83 32.01
C ILE A 6 34.51 -3.68 30.85
N PHE A 7 33.73 -4.72 31.18
CA PHE A 7 32.84 -5.37 30.21
C PHE A 7 31.69 -4.39 29.94
N VAL A 8 31.82 -3.56 28.91
CA VAL A 8 30.67 -2.81 28.36
C VAL A 8 29.82 -3.83 27.62
N VAL A 9 28.79 -4.36 28.27
CA VAL A 9 27.73 -5.06 27.59
C VAL A 9 26.87 -4.01 26.88
N LEU A 10 27.21 -3.75 25.62
CA LEU A 10 26.30 -3.08 24.67
C LEU A 10 25.16 -4.06 24.36
N PHE A 11 24.21 -4.19 25.29
CA PHE A 11 22.85 -4.57 24.90
C PHE A 11 22.31 -3.36 24.13
N ALA A 12 22.57 -3.33 22.82
CA ALA A 12 21.72 -2.60 21.92
C ALA A 12 20.32 -3.16 22.16
N LEU A 13 19.49 -2.38 22.85
CA LEU A 13 18.06 -2.58 22.93
C LEU A 13 17.57 -2.59 21.49
N HIS A 14 17.56 -3.76 20.86
CA HIS A 14 16.74 -4.02 19.69
C HIS A 14 15.33 -3.95 20.23
N THR A 15 14.76 -2.75 20.30
CA THR A 15 13.32 -2.63 20.18
C THR A 15 13.04 -3.19 18.80
N PRO A 16 12.42 -4.39 18.66
CA PRO A 16 11.94 -4.78 17.36
C PRO A 16 11.03 -3.64 16.94
N ILE A 17 11.42 -2.92 15.90
CA ILE A 17 10.53 -1.97 15.26
C ILE A 17 9.48 -2.88 14.66
N HIS A 18 8.40 -3.11 15.42
CA HIS A 18 7.18 -3.64 14.87
C HIS A 18 6.79 -2.60 13.85
N ALA A 19 6.90 -3.02 12.60
CA ALA A 19 6.77 -2.15 11.47
C ALA A 19 5.47 -2.58 10.82
N HIS A 20 4.42 -1.80 11.01
CA HIS A 20 3.04 -2.10 10.66
C HIS A 20 2.34 -0.82 10.22
N SER A 21 1.42 -0.93 9.27
CA SER A 21 0.62 0.21 8.80
C SER A 21 -0.76 -0.25 8.37
N TRP A 22 -1.73 0.64 8.47
CA TRP A 22 -3.15 0.47 8.09
C TRP A 22 -3.72 1.86 7.81
N ILE A 23 -4.88 1.91 7.14
CA ILE A 23 -5.60 3.17 6.95
C ILE A 23 -6.11 3.68 8.30
N GLU A 24 -5.75 4.89 8.66
CA GLU A 24 -6.20 5.58 9.87
C GLU A 24 -7.48 6.37 9.62
N GLU A 25 -7.60 7.00 8.44
CA GLU A 25 -8.65 7.96 8.13
C GLU A 25 -8.90 8.02 6.61
N LEU A 26 -10.16 8.25 6.23
CA LEU A 26 -10.58 8.57 4.88
C LEU A 26 -11.14 10.00 4.86
N THR A 27 -10.83 10.79 3.83
CA THR A 27 -11.37 12.16 3.69
C THR A 27 -11.64 12.52 2.24
N LEU A 28 -12.60 13.42 2.00
CA LEU A 28 -12.92 13.91 0.65
C LEU A 28 -11.87 14.90 0.18
N ILE A 29 -11.54 14.82 -1.11
CA ILE A 29 -10.67 15.77 -1.80
C ILE A 29 -11.54 16.69 -2.66
N ALA A 30 -11.43 17.99 -2.43
CA ALA A 30 -12.05 19.03 -3.21
C ALA A 30 -11.35 19.22 -4.58
N PRO A 31 -11.97 19.93 -5.54
CA PRO A 31 -11.43 20.14 -6.88
C PRO A 31 -10.07 20.83 -6.94
N ASN A 32 -9.72 21.59 -5.91
CA ASN A 32 -8.43 22.26 -5.81
C ASN A 32 -7.38 21.41 -5.06
N GLY A 33 -7.72 20.19 -4.63
CA GLY A 33 -6.85 19.31 -3.84
C GLY A 33 -6.96 19.47 -2.33
N THR A 34 -7.76 20.41 -1.80
CA THR A 34 -7.95 20.55 -0.34
C THR A 34 -8.83 19.44 0.23
N PHE A 35 -8.64 19.08 1.50
CA PHE A 35 -9.53 18.17 2.21
C PHE A 35 -10.77 18.90 2.72
N VAL A 36 -11.94 18.26 2.55
CA VAL A 36 -13.25 18.82 2.91
C VAL A 36 -14.14 17.77 3.58
N GLY A 37 -15.21 18.24 4.22
CA GLY A 37 -16.19 17.39 4.86
C GLY A 37 -15.71 16.75 6.16
N THR A 38 -16.51 15.81 6.67
CA THR A 38 -16.20 15.04 7.86
C THR A 38 -15.41 13.79 7.46
N PRO A 39 -14.29 13.47 8.13
CA PRO A 39 -13.57 12.23 7.86
C PRO A 39 -14.39 10.98 8.18
N GLY A 40 -14.08 9.89 7.48
CA GLY A 40 -14.54 8.55 7.77
C GLY A 40 -13.40 7.63 8.20
N TYR A 41 -13.76 6.45 8.67
CA TYR A 41 -12.80 5.52 9.28
C TYR A 41 -13.00 4.08 8.80
N PRO A 42 -11.96 3.22 8.89
CA PRO A 42 -12.10 1.80 8.59
C PRO A 42 -13.04 1.08 9.53
N ARG A 43 -13.47 -0.12 9.12
CA ARG A 43 -14.24 -1.03 9.99
C ARG A 43 -13.47 -1.30 11.27
N GLY A 44 -14.19 -1.45 12.37
CA GLY A 44 -13.58 -1.80 13.66
C GLY A 44 -12.47 -0.85 14.13
N ASN A 45 -12.48 0.41 13.65
CA ASN A 45 -11.45 1.38 13.98
C ASN A 45 -11.33 1.58 15.49
N TYR A 46 -10.09 1.76 15.95
CA TYR A 46 -9.76 2.12 17.31
C TYR A 46 -8.95 3.41 17.24
N LEU A 47 -9.58 4.53 17.55
CA LEU A 47 -8.94 5.84 17.49
C LEU A 47 -7.72 5.88 18.41
N ARG A 48 -6.61 6.43 17.90
CA ARG A 48 -5.35 6.62 18.66
C ARG A 48 -5.54 7.45 19.94
N THR A 49 -6.56 8.31 19.98
CA THR A 49 -6.90 9.13 21.13
C THR A 49 -7.72 8.40 22.20
N THR A 50 -8.21 7.19 21.92
CA THR A 50 -8.99 6.38 22.85
C THR A 50 -8.08 5.71 23.87
N SER A 51 -8.45 5.80 25.15
CA SER A 51 -7.75 5.12 26.24
C SER A 51 -7.68 3.60 26.01
N GLY A 52 -6.48 3.03 26.06
CA GLY A 52 -6.26 1.60 25.81
C GLY A 52 -5.90 1.26 24.36
N TYR A 53 -5.73 2.27 23.50
CA TYR A 53 -5.20 2.09 22.16
C TYR A 53 -3.82 1.41 22.18
N SER A 54 -3.62 0.48 21.26
CA SER A 54 -2.34 -0.14 20.92
C SER A 54 -2.36 -0.43 19.44
N ASP A 55 -1.26 -0.24 18.72
CA ASP A 55 -1.25 -0.50 17.27
C ASP A 55 -1.66 -1.93 16.89
N THR A 56 -1.47 -2.90 17.79
CA THR A 56 -1.91 -4.28 17.61
C THR A 56 -3.42 -4.43 17.46
N THR A 57 -4.22 -3.44 17.91
CA THR A 57 -5.68 -3.47 17.75
C THR A 57 -6.09 -3.29 16.29
N MET A 58 -5.29 -2.57 15.51
CA MET A 58 -5.56 -2.26 14.11
C MET A 58 -4.69 -3.06 13.14
N THR A 59 -3.49 -3.46 13.55
CA THR A 59 -2.55 -4.20 12.69
C THR A 59 -3.15 -5.52 12.21
N TYR A 60 -3.11 -5.74 10.90
CA TYR A 60 -3.41 -7.03 10.31
C TYR A 60 -2.34 -7.41 9.28
N LEU A 61 -1.48 -8.34 9.69
CA LEU A 61 -0.35 -8.85 8.92
C LEU A 61 -0.67 -10.24 8.35
N ILE A 62 -0.38 -10.42 7.07
CA ILE A 62 -0.51 -11.68 6.33
C ILE A 62 0.84 -12.00 5.67
N PRO A 63 1.43 -13.18 5.89
CA PRO A 63 1.02 -14.22 6.85
C PRO A 63 1.15 -13.75 8.31
N PRO A 64 0.27 -14.19 9.23
CA PRO A 64 0.35 -13.77 10.62
C PRO A 64 1.63 -14.30 11.29
N GLY A 65 2.28 -13.47 12.11
CA GLY A 65 3.53 -13.83 12.80
C GLY A 65 3.40 -15.00 13.78
N SER A 66 2.19 -15.38 14.16
CA SER A 66 1.91 -16.56 14.99
C SER A 66 1.89 -17.88 14.21
N ARG A 67 1.94 -17.85 12.88
CA ARG A 67 1.97 -19.04 12.03
C ARG A 67 3.35 -19.70 12.07
N ALA A 68 3.40 -21.04 12.04
CA ALA A 68 4.64 -21.79 11.97
C ALA A 68 5.50 -21.45 10.74
N ASN A 69 4.86 -21.26 9.58
CA ASN A 69 5.50 -20.75 8.37
C ASN A 69 5.02 -19.32 8.07
N VAL A 70 5.85 -18.33 8.42
CA VAL A 70 5.54 -16.89 8.25
C VAL A 70 5.92 -16.34 6.87
N THR A 71 6.45 -17.15 5.95
CA THR A 71 6.95 -16.66 4.65
C THR A 71 5.96 -16.82 3.51
N GLN A 72 4.90 -17.61 3.70
CA GLN A 72 3.95 -17.99 2.64
C GLN A 72 2.51 -17.62 2.96
N ILE A 73 1.86 -16.99 1.97
CA ILE A 73 0.42 -16.74 1.94
C ILE A 73 -0.30 -18.06 1.63
N LEU A 74 -1.35 -18.35 2.40
CA LEU A 74 -2.19 -19.52 2.21
C LEU A 74 -3.51 -19.12 1.54
N PRO A 75 -4.15 -20.00 0.74
CA PRO A 75 -5.48 -19.75 0.18
C PRO A 75 -6.57 -19.47 1.23
N THR A 76 -6.34 -19.87 2.48
CA THR A 76 -7.27 -19.64 3.59
C THR A 76 -7.10 -18.27 4.25
N ASP A 77 -6.01 -17.54 3.95
CA ASP A 77 -5.76 -16.21 4.48
C ASP A 77 -6.87 -15.26 4.12
N LYS A 78 -7.44 -14.63 5.15
CA LYS A 78 -8.53 -13.66 4.98
C LYS A 78 -7.94 -12.31 4.60
N LEU A 79 -8.64 -11.59 3.74
CA LEU A 79 -8.29 -10.24 3.32
C LEU A 79 -8.50 -9.24 4.45
N CYS A 80 -9.58 -9.39 5.22
CA CYS A 80 -9.94 -8.49 6.30
C CYS A 80 -9.61 -9.09 7.66
N LYS A 81 -9.13 -8.23 8.56
CA LYS A 81 -8.98 -8.53 9.99
C LYS A 81 -10.29 -9.07 10.56
N ASP A 82 -10.22 -9.87 11.63
CA ASP A 82 -11.40 -10.40 12.34
C ASP A 82 -12.43 -9.31 12.70
N THR A 83 -11.97 -8.16 13.18
CA THR A 83 -12.79 -6.99 13.50
C THR A 83 -13.27 -6.18 12.27
N GLN A 84 -12.90 -6.60 11.05
CA GLN A 84 -13.17 -5.89 9.79
C GLN A 84 -13.86 -6.76 8.74
N GLN A 85 -14.24 -8.00 9.07
CA GLN A 85 -14.90 -8.90 8.13
C GLN A 85 -16.35 -8.54 7.83
N GLU A 86 -17.00 -7.81 8.74
CA GLU A 86 -18.37 -7.32 8.58
C GLU A 86 -18.36 -5.82 8.32
N GLN A 87 -19.34 -5.31 7.56
CA GLN A 87 -19.53 -3.88 7.30
C GLN A 87 -20.06 -3.16 8.54
N LYS A 88 -19.34 -3.21 9.66
CA LYS A 88 -19.74 -2.62 10.94
C LYS A 88 -18.71 -1.59 11.38
N GLN A 89 -19.20 -0.40 11.73
CA GLN A 89 -18.37 0.66 12.29
C GLN A 89 -18.25 0.55 13.80
N SER A 90 -17.11 1.03 14.32
CA SER A 90 -16.94 1.31 15.73
C SER A 90 -17.64 2.61 16.10
N ASP A 91 -18.12 2.72 17.34
CA ASP A 91 -18.69 3.96 17.85
C ASP A 91 -17.68 5.12 17.75
N GLY A 92 -18.14 6.27 17.27
CA GLY A 92 -17.28 7.45 17.04
C GLY A 92 -16.38 7.37 15.80
N SER A 93 -16.48 6.30 15.01
CA SER A 93 -15.73 6.11 13.76
C SER A 93 -16.70 5.88 12.59
N PRO A 94 -17.41 6.93 12.10
CA PRO A 94 -18.37 6.77 11.01
C PRO A 94 -17.70 6.37 9.69
N ARG A 95 -18.49 5.85 8.75
CA ARG A 95 -18.06 5.74 7.35
C ARG A 95 -17.93 7.13 6.75
N LEU A 96 -17.08 7.24 5.74
CA LEU A 96 -17.02 8.45 4.93
C LEU A 96 -18.30 8.53 4.09
N GLU A 97 -18.91 9.71 4.00
CA GLU A 97 -19.96 9.99 3.02
C GLU A 97 -19.33 10.63 1.76
N ALA A 98 -19.62 10.07 0.59
CA ALA A 98 -19.09 10.57 -0.67
C ALA A 98 -20.09 10.37 -1.82
N SER A 99 -20.03 11.21 -2.85
CA SER A 99 -20.77 10.94 -4.09
C SER A 99 -20.05 9.92 -4.95
N ALA A 100 -20.77 9.29 -5.88
CA ALA A 100 -20.14 8.53 -6.95
C ALA A 100 -19.11 9.41 -7.68
N GLY A 101 -17.96 8.84 -8.04
CA GLY A 101 -16.88 9.56 -8.70
C GLY A 101 -16.17 10.63 -7.87
N ALA A 102 -16.43 10.73 -6.56
CA ALA A 102 -15.69 11.61 -5.68
C ALA A 102 -14.22 11.16 -5.54
N ALA A 103 -13.34 12.13 -5.39
CA ALA A 103 -11.96 11.91 -5.00
C ALA A 103 -11.86 11.81 -3.48
N ILE A 104 -11.11 10.83 -2.97
CA ILE A 104 -10.89 10.61 -1.55
C ILE A 104 -9.41 10.30 -1.28
N ALA A 105 -8.91 10.73 -0.14
CA ALA A 105 -7.60 10.37 0.37
C ALA A 105 -7.74 9.26 1.42
N LEU A 106 -6.97 8.19 1.27
CA LEU A 106 -6.81 7.14 2.28
C LEU A 106 -5.50 7.38 3.02
N ARG A 107 -5.55 7.73 4.30
CA ARG A 107 -4.40 8.25 5.05
C ARG A 107 -3.89 7.22 6.05
N PHE A 108 -2.58 7.11 6.20
CA PHE A 108 -1.93 6.10 7.04
C PHE A 108 -0.58 6.59 7.59
N GLN A 109 -0.13 5.99 8.69
CA GLN A 109 1.20 6.26 9.24
C GLN A 109 2.27 5.41 8.57
N GLU A 110 3.41 6.02 8.31
CA GLU A 110 4.54 5.34 7.66
C GLU A 110 5.32 4.42 8.61
N ASN A 111 5.27 4.70 9.93
CA ASN A 111 5.79 3.84 10.99
C ASN A 111 7.25 3.35 10.78
N GLY A 112 8.09 4.22 10.23
CA GLY A 112 9.51 4.01 9.96
C GLY A 112 9.82 3.33 8.62
N HIS A 113 8.81 2.86 7.88
CA HIS A 113 9.00 2.18 6.59
C HIS A 113 9.48 3.11 5.48
N VAL A 114 9.16 4.39 5.57
CA VAL A 114 9.53 5.41 4.59
C VAL A 114 10.81 6.11 5.00
N THR A 115 10.90 6.56 6.26
CA THR A 115 12.03 7.39 6.71
C THR A 115 13.21 6.62 7.28
N LEU A 116 13.02 5.34 7.65
CA LEU A 116 14.07 4.45 8.13
C LEU A 116 14.14 3.12 7.35
N PRO A 117 14.18 3.17 6.00
CA PRO A 117 14.10 1.97 5.15
C PRO A 117 15.26 0.99 5.36
N GLN A 118 16.40 1.47 5.86
CA GLN A 118 17.58 0.66 6.17
C GLN A 118 17.36 -0.31 7.34
N ASN A 119 16.31 -0.11 8.15
CA ASN A 119 16.08 -0.93 9.34
C ASN A 119 15.72 -2.38 9.01
N GLN A 120 15.24 -2.65 7.80
CA GLN A 120 14.88 -3.99 7.36
C GLN A 120 15.56 -4.31 6.02
N PRO A 121 16.53 -5.24 6.01
CA PRO A 121 17.23 -5.59 4.79
C PRO A 121 16.29 -6.27 3.78
N GLY A 122 16.58 -6.08 2.49
CA GLY A 122 15.87 -6.76 1.40
C GLY A 122 14.47 -6.23 1.10
N LYS A 123 14.06 -5.12 1.70
CA LYS A 123 12.77 -4.47 1.40
C LYS A 123 12.80 -3.70 0.08
N PRO A 124 11.65 -3.50 -0.58
CA PRO A 124 11.59 -2.87 -1.89
C PRO A 124 12.05 -1.41 -1.86
N ALA A 125 12.74 -0.96 -2.91
CA ALA A 125 13.23 0.41 -3.02
C ALA A 125 12.09 1.46 -3.01
N ASN A 126 10.89 1.09 -3.44
CA ASN A 126 9.69 1.94 -3.41
C ASN A 126 8.89 1.84 -2.10
N ARG A 127 9.44 1.18 -1.07
CA ARG A 127 8.78 0.90 0.23
C ARG A 127 7.56 0.00 0.12
N GLY A 128 7.46 -0.76 -0.95
CA GLY A 128 6.31 -1.62 -1.22
C GLY A 128 5.24 -0.91 -2.04
N THR A 129 4.28 -1.71 -2.48
CA THR A 129 3.22 -1.25 -3.38
C THR A 129 1.89 -1.38 -2.71
N VAL A 130 1.07 -0.34 -2.80
CA VAL A 130 -0.27 -0.31 -2.23
C VAL A 130 -1.29 -0.41 -3.35
N TYR A 131 -2.24 -1.32 -3.14
CA TYR A 131 -3.35 -1.61 -4.03
C TYR A 131 -4.65 -1.26 -3.30
N VAL A 132 -5.54 -0.57 -3.99
CA VAL A 132 -6.90 -0.33 -3.49
C VAL A 132 -7.89 -1.00 -4.41
N TYR A 133 -8.65 -1.93 -3.85
CA TYR A 133 -9.72 -2.63 -4.54
C TYR A 133 -11.08 -2.11 -4.09
N GLY A 134 -12.06 -2.15 -4.97
CA GLY A 134 -13.42 -1.66 -4.73
C GLY A 134 -14.50 -2.65 -5.13
N THR A 135 -15.57 -2.75 -4.34
CA THR A 135 -16.74 -3.58 -4.67
C THR A 135 -18.03 -3.09 -4.02
N THR A 136 -19.17 -3.46 -4.60
CA THR A 136 -20.50 -3.29 -4.00
C THR A 136 -21.11 -4.60 -3.49
N GLU A 137 -20.34 -5.68 -3.56
CA GLU A 137 -20.75 -7.05 -3.21
C GLU A 137 -19.68 -7.73 -2.33
N PRO A 138 -19.28 -7.14 -1.18
CA PRO A 138 -18.26 -7.73 -0.33
C PRO A 138 -18.73 -9.06 0.28
N LYS A 139 -17.80 -10.00 0.52
CA LYS A 139 -18.08 -11.23 1.28
C LYS A 139 -17.52 -11.16 2.70
N THR A 140 -18.29 -11.65 3.67
CA THR A 140 -17.74 -11.92 5.01
C THR A 140 -16.66 -12.98 4.91
N GLY A 141 -15.47 -12.69 5.46
CA GLY A 141 -14.35 -13.60 5.41
C GLY A 141 -13.69 -13.76 4.03
N GLU A 142 -13.85 -12.75 3.16
CA GLU A 142 -13.17 -12.60 1.85
C GLU A 142 -11.71 -13.06 1.94
N LYS A 143 -11.23 -13.83 0.96
CA LYS A 143 -9.86 -14.34 0.94
C LYS A 143 -8.94 -13.36 0.23
N LEU A 144 -7.71 -13.25 0.74
CA LEU A 144 -6.71 -12.37 0.15
C LEU A 144 -6.48 -12.72 -1.33
N LEU A 145 -6.29 -14.00 -1.65
CA LEU A 145 -5.98 -14.45 -3.02
C LEU A 145 -7.19 -14.43 -3.98
N ASP A 146 -8.41 -14.26 -3.49
CA ASP A 146 -9.60 -14.08 -4.34
C ASP A 146 -9.70 -12.63 -4.88
N VAL A 147 -8.96 -11.69 -4.27
CA VAL A 147 -8.98 -10.25 -4.58
C VAL A 147 -7.60 -9.75 -5.02
N PHE A 148 -6.59 -9.89 -4.17
CA PHE A 148 -5.24 -9.37 -4.41
C PHE A 148 -4.57 -10.11 -5.57
N GLY A 149 -4.26 -9.36 -6.63
CA GLY A 149 -3.74 -9.91 -7.90
C GLY A 149 -4.79 -10.60 -8.78
N ALA A 150 -6.02 -10.81 -8.28
CA ALA A 150 -7.10 -11.44 -9.03
C ALA A 150 -8.01 -10.39 -9.68
N TRP A 151 -8.44 -9.38 -8.93
CA TRP A 151 -9.29 -8.30 -9.46
C TRP A 151 -8.47 -7.33 -10.31
N THR A 152 -9.02 -6.98 -11.47
CA THR A 152 -8.41 -6.10 -12.46
C THR A 152 -9.15 -4.78 -12.57
N ALA A 153 -8.52 -3.76 -13.15
CA ALA A 153 -9.10 -2.42 -13.25
C ALA A 153 -10.35 -2.36 -14.14
N ASP A 154 -10.46 -3.25 -15.13
CA ASP A 154 -11.61 -3.39 -16.03
C ASP A 154 -12.77 -4.21 -15.43
N GLY A 155 -12.59 -4.76 -14.22
CA GLY A 155 -13.59 -5.56 -13.51
C GLY A 155 -13.82 -6.96 -14.06
N THR A 156 -12.94 -7.45 -14.94
CA THR A 156 -13.09 -8.79 -15.54
C THR A 156 -12.32 -9.89 -14.80
N GLY A 157 -11.37 -9.50 -13.94
CA GLY A 157 -10.52 -10.40 -13.18
C GLY A 157 -11.19 -11.04 -11.96
N GLY A 158 -10.63 -12.16 -11.51
CA GLY A 158 -11.12 -12.92 -10.36
C GLY A 158 -12.54 -13.43 -10.58
N ASP A 159 -13.44 -13.12 -9.65
CA ASP A 159 -14.85 -13.48 -9.73
C ASP A 159 -15.75 -12.34 -10.26
N GLY A 160 -15.17 -11.27 -10.78
CA GLY A 160 -15.89 -10.18 -11.46
C GLY A 160 -16.73 -9.28 -10.55
N ARG A 161 -16.67 -9.43 -9.22
CA ARG A 161 -17.45 -8.61 -8.27
C ARG A 161 -16.84 -7.25 -7.95
N GLY A 162 -15.60 -7.00 -8.36
CA GLY A 162 -14.89 -5.80 -7.99
C GLY A 162 -13.78 -5.43 -8.94
N VAL A 163 -13.14 -4.32 -8.64
CA VAL A 163 -12.17 -3.65 -9.50
C VAL A 163 -10.92 -3.26 -8.72
N LEU A 164 -9.79 -3.17 -9.41
CA LEU A 164 -8.62 -2.45 -8.91
C LEU A 164 -8.80 -0.95 -9.20
N LEU A 165 -8.91 -0.13 -8.15
CA LEU A 165 -9.12 1.32 -8.25
C LEU A 165 -7.81 2.11 -8.32
N SER A 166 -6.75 1.63 -7.67
CA SER A 166 -5.47 2.34 -7.63
C SER A 166 -4.32 1.39 -7.30
N LYS A 167 -3.14 1.71 -7.84
CA LYS A 167 -1.86 1.06 -7.55
C LYS A 167 -0.78 2.14 -7.44
N GLN A 168 -0.20 2.30 -6.25
CA GLN A 168 0.78 3.35 -5.97
C GLN A 168 1.90 2.82 -5.06
N ASN A 169 3.00 3.56 -4.94
CA ASN A 169 4.02 3.27 -3.93
C ASN A 169 3.47 3.58 -2.53
N PHE A 170 3.94 2.87 -1.51
CA PHE A 170 3.60 3.19 -0.12
C PHE A 170 4.16 4.55 0.32
N ASP A 171 5.35 4.88 -0.18
CA ASP A 171 5.93 6.21 -0.03
C ASP A 171 5.29 7.19 -1.03
N ASP A 172 4.53 8.16 -0.51
CA ASP A 172 3.89 9.21 -1.31
C ASP A 172 4.82 10.37 -1.70
N GLY A 173 6.09 10.31 -1.26
CA GLY A 173 7.12 11.32 -1.54
C GLY A 173 7.05 12.57 -0.66
N ARG A 174 6.11 12.64 0.28
CA ARG A 174 5.90 13.79 1.18
C ARG A 174 5.94 13.42 2.65
N CYS A 175 5.28 12.33 3.03
CA CYS A 175 5.09 11.93 4.41
C CYS A 175 6.38 11.61 5.16
N TYR A 176 6.34 11.68 6.48
CA TYR A 176 7.45 11.30 7.35
C TYR A 176 6.97 11.02 8.77
N GLN A 177 7.61 10.06 9.41
CA GLN A 177 7.70 9.98 10.86
C GLN A 177 8.90 10.81 11.32
N VAL A 178 8.75 11.59 12.37
CA VAL A 178 9.84 12.38 12.96
C VAL A 178 10.87 11.45 13.60
N ASN A 179 12.10 11.51 13.09
CA ASN A 179 13.28 10.85 13.63
C ASN A 179 14.55 11.54 13.11
N SER A 180 15.71 11.03 13.51
CA SER A 180 17.03 11.58 13.15
C SER A 180 17.64 10.96 11.88
N GLY A 181 16.84 10.32 11.02
CA GLY A 181 17.29 9.79 9.74
C GLY A 181 17.22 10.84 8.63
N ASP A 182 18.17 10.83 7.70
CA ASP A 182 18.31 11.82 6.62
C ASP A 182 17.02 12.07 5.82
N ILE A 183 16.23 11.00 5.56
CA ILE A 183 14.96 11.12 4.84
C ILE A 183 13.95 11.92 5.66
N SER A 184 13.84 11.64 6.97
CA SER A 184 12.94 12.36 7.87
C SER A 184 13.34 13.82 7.98
N GLU A 185 14.60 14.12 8.26
CA GLU A 185 15.08 15.50 8.43
C GLU A 185 14.91 16.33 7.14
N THR A 186 15.22 15.74 5.98
CA THR A 186 15.02 16.38 4.68
C THR A 186 13.54 16.69 4.42
N ARG A 187 12.64 15.75 4.73
CA ARG A 187 11.20 15.94 4.52
C ARG A 187 10.59 16.91 5.52
N GLN A 188 11.02 16.90 6.78
CA GLN A 188 10.61 17.90 7.77
C GLN A 188 10.95 19.33 7.32
N ALA A 189 12.16 19.52 6.78
CA ALA A 189 12.60 20.81 6.25
C ALA A 189 11.84 21.25 4.99
N LYS A 190 11.47 20.29 4.11
CA LYS A 190 10.80 20.58 2.83
C LYS A 190 9.28 20.67 2.95
N TYR A 191 8.68 19.88 3.82
CA TYR A 191 7.25 19.67 3.96
C TYR A 191 6.83 19.90 5.41
N THR A 192 7.12 21.10 5.89
CA THR A 192 6.72 21.51 7.24
C THR A 192 5.20 21.59 7.35
N HIS A 193 4.65 21.05 8.43
CA HIS A 193 3.24 21.17 8.77
C HIS A 193 3.09 21.59 10.23
N THR A 194 1.89 22.05 10.60
CA THR A 194 1.59 22.33 12.01
C THR A 194 1.13 21.03 12.69
N ALA A 195 1.86 20.60 13.72
CA ALA A 195 1.48 19.44 14.52
C ALA A 195 0.09 19.61 15.13
N ASN A 196 -0.70 18.53 15.13
CA ASN A 196 -2.05 18.52 15.68
C ASN A 196 -2.34 17.20 16.42
N GLN A 197 -3.50 17.08 17.05
CA GLN A 197 -3.85 15.89 17.83
C GLN A 197 -3.97 14.60 16.98
N LEU A 198 -4.32 14.73 15.71
CA LEU A 198 -4.50 13.59 14.82
C LEU A 198 -3.15 12.99 14.43
N MET A 199 -2.26 13.83 13.92
CA MET A 199 -1.02 13.38 13.28
C MET A 199 0.21 13.50 14.19
N GLY A 200 0.10 14.25 15.29
CA GLY A 200 1.24 14.59 16.12
C GLY A 200 2.25 15.42 15.32
N ALA A 201 3.52 15.13 15.53
CA ALA A 201 4.63 15.76 14.80
C ALA A 201 4.89 15.11 13.43
N ASP A 202 4.27 13.96 13.16
CA ASP A 202 4.45 13.22 11.92
C ASP A 202 3.55 13.80 10.82
N LEU A 203 4.02 13.72 9.58
CA LEU A 203 3.19 13.94 8.41
C LEU A 203 2.77 12.57 7.86
N TRP A 204 1.50 12.22 8.02
CA TRP A 204 0.92 10.95 7.53
C TRP A 204 1.07 10.81 6.02
N CYS A 205 1.26 9.58 5.58
CA CYS A 205 1.18 9.24 4.16
C CYS A 205 -0.27 9.14 3.71
N GLN A 206 -0.45 9.15 2.39
CA GLN A 206 -1.74 8.89 1.80
C GLN A 206 -1.67 8.23 0.43
N GLN A 207 -2.80 7.65 0.05
CA GLN A 207 -3.12 7.23 -1.29
C GLN A 207 -4.45 7.86 -1.72
N ASP A 208 -4.38 8.75 -2.71
CA ASP A 208 -5.54 9.40 -3.30
C ASP A 208 -6.16 8.48 -4.36
N ILE A 209 -7.47 8.31 -4.31
CA ILE A 209 -8.24 7.49 -5.23
C ILE A 209 -9.51 8.20 -5.68
N GLN A 210 -10.05 7.80 -6.82
CA GLN A 210 -11.38 8.20 -7.26
C GLN A 210 -12.33 7.01 -7.12
N LEU A 211 -13.47 7.21 -6.46
CA LEU A 211 -14.56 6.23 -6.46
C LEU A 211 -15.08 6.04 -7.89
N PRO A 212 -15.65 4.89 -8.26
CA PRO A 212 -16.29 4.76 -9.56
C PRO A 212 -17.42 5.79 -9.73
N SER A 213 -17.50 6.44 -10.89
CA SER A 213 -18.63 7.31 -11.25
C SER A 213 -19.96 6.54 -11.35
N SER A 214 -19.88 5.22 -11.54
CA SER A 214 -21.01 4.29 -11.56
C SER A 214 -21.34 3.68 -10.19
N ALA A 215 -20.64 4.08 -9.11
CA ALA A 215 -20.91 3.55 -7.78
C ALA A 215 -22.38 3.85 -7.38
N PRO A 216 -23.18 2.82 -7.05
CA PRO A 216 -24.59 3.02 -6.76
C PRO A 216 -24.77 3.69 -5.41
N SER A 217 -25.69 4.66 -5.33
CA SER A 217 -26.09 5.27 -4.07
C SER A 217 -26.97 4.34 -3.24
N GLY A 218 -26.98 4.54 -1.92
CA GLY A 218 -27.93 3.88 -1.01
C GLY A 218 -27.47 2.51 -0.48
N LYS A 219 -26.28 2.06 -0.87
CA LYS A 219 -25.54 0.99 -0.18
C LYS A 219 -24.06 1.37 -0.04
N PRO A 220 -23.35 0.83 0.96
CA PRO A 220 -21.95 1.14 1.13
C PRO A 220 -21.11 0.54 0.00
N TYR A 221 -20.09 1.29 -0.42
CA TYR A 221 -19.05 0.83 -1.33
C TYR A 221 -17.83 0.39 -0.52
N THR A 222 -17.47 -0.88 -0.61
CA THR A 222 -16.35 -1.44 0.15
C THR A 222 -15.04 -1.15 -0.56
N LEU A 223 -14.03 -0.74 0.23
CA LEU A 223 -12.65 -0.60 -0.20
C LEU A 223 -11.77 -1.58 0.58
N TYR A 224 -10.85 -2.22 -0.14
CA TYR A 224 -9.79 -3.04 0.43
C TYR A 224 -8.45 -2.40 0.11
N TRP A 225 -7.76 -1.92 1.13
CA TRP A 225 -6.40 -1.42 1.04
C TRP A 225 -5.44 -2.58 1.34
N VAL A 226 -4.52 -2.83 0.42
CA VAL A 226 -3.55 -3.93 0.49
C VAL A 226 -2.17 -3.38 0.22
N TRP A 227 -1.31 -3.40 1.22
CA TRP A 227 0.09 -3.02 1.09
C TRP A 227 0.97 -4.26 1.03
N ASP A 228 1.58 -4.48 -0.13
CA ASP A 228 2.53 -5.55 -0.39
C ASP A 228 3.96 -5.07 -0.19
N TRP A 229 4.63 -5.61 0.84
CA TRP A 229 5.94 -5.17 1.31
C TRP A 229 6.91 -6.34 1.56
N PRO A 230 7.20 -7.15 0.53
CA PRO A 230 7.93 -8.40 0.68
C PRO A 230 9.41 -8.17 0.99
N THR A 231 10.07 -9.19 1.55
CA THR A 231 11.52 -9.28 1.63
C THR A 231 12.04 -10.12 0.47
N ALA A 232 13.01 -9.58 -0.28
CA ALA A 232 13.65 -10.28 -1.39
C ALA A 232 14.43 -11.53 -0.94
N ALA A 233 14.46 -12.56 -1.79
CA ALA A 233 15.25 -13.75 -1.56
C ALA A 233 16.75 -13.42 -1.50
N GLY A 234 17.48 -14.10 -0.61
CA GLY A 234 18.91 -13.91 -0.38
C GLY A 234 19.31 -12.61 0.33
N ALA A 235 18.38 -11.69 0.59
CA ALA A 235 18.70 -10.40 1.21
C ALA A 235 18.66 -10.41 2.74
N ASP A 236 17.86 -11.30 3.35
CA ASP A 236 17.79 -11.51 4.79
C ASP A 236 18.18 -12.98 5.09
N PRO A 237 19.26 -13.24 5.85
CA PRO A 237 19.67 -14.59 6.24
C PRO A 237 18.61 -15.39 6.99
N THR A 238 17.68 -14.72 7.67
CA THR A 238 16.55 -15.33 8.38
C THR A 238 15.50 -15.87 7.39
N TYR A 239 15.38 -15.22 6.24
CA TYR A 239 14.44 -15.55 5.17
C TYR A 239 15.19 -15.74 3.84
N PRO A 240 16.01 -16.80 3.70
CA PRO A 240 16.88 -16.98 2.53
C PRO A 240 16.10 -17.09 1.22
N ASN A 241 14.85 -17.56 1.28
CA ASN A 241 13.95 -17.65 0.13
C ASN A 241 13.01 -16.44 -0.01
N GLY A 242 13.24 -15.38 0.75
CA GLY A 242 12.37 -14.22 0.84
C GLY A 242 11.19 -14.47 1.78
N LYS A 243 10.37 -13.43 1.95
CA LYS A 243 9.21 -13.44 2.83
C LYS A 243 8.10 -12.59 2.22
N ALA A 244 6.91 -13.18 2.06
CA ALA A 244 5.70 -12.40 1.83
C ALA A 244 5.33 -11.63 3.10
N GLU A 245 4.97 -10.36 2.94
CA GLU A 245 4.56 -9.52 4.06
C GLU A 245 3.56 -8.49 3.56
N ILE A 246 2.30 -8.68 3.94
CA ILE A 246 1.18 -7.89 3.46
C ILE A 246 0.41 -7.35 4.65
N TYR A 247 0.13 -6.05 4.62
CA TYR A 247 -0.78 -5.40 5.56
C TYR A 247 -2.06 -5.02 4.84
N THR A 248 -3.20 -5.20 5.49
CA THR A 248 -4.48 -4.86 4.87
C THR A 248 -5.39 -4.08 5.80
N THR A 249 -6.31 -3.33 5.19
CA THR A 249 -7.37 -2.62 5.90
C THR A 249 -8.64 -2.67 5.08
N CYS A 250 -9.75 -3.04 5.71
CA CYS A 250 -11.06 -3.06 5.06
C CYS A 250 -11.95 -1.93 5.59
N MET A 251 -12.56 -1.18 4.68
CA MET A 251 -13.34 0.01 4.99
C MET A 251 -14.54 0.11 4.04
N ASP A 252 -15.48 0.99 4.39
CA ASP A 252 -16.68 1.24 3.60
C ASP A 252 -16.92 2.74 3.47
N VAL A 253 -17.43 3.14 2.32
CA VAL A 253 -17.86 4.51 2.01
C VAL A 253 -19.36 4.50 1.75
N ASP A 254 -20.11 5.35 2.42
CA ASP A 254 -21.54 5.52 2.15
C ASP A 254 -21.69 6.42 0.91
N VAL A 255 -22.13 5.81 -0.20
CA VAL A 255 -22.32 6.53 -1.47
C VAL A 255 -23.67 7.24 -1.44
N VAL A 256 -23.63 8.57 -1.43
CA VAL A 256 -24.81 9.44 -1.31
C VAL A 256 -25.08 10.20 -2.61
N THR A 257 -26.34 10.49 -2.89
CA THR A 257 -26.78 11.21 -4.10
C THR A 257 -26.39 12.69 -4.10
N GLN A 258 -26.06 13.26 -2.93
CA GLN A 258 -25.59 14.65 -2.80
C GLN A 258 -24.43 14.73 -1.82
N ALA A 259 -23.23 14.43 -2.27
CA ALA A 259 -22.09 15.24 -1.83
C ALA A 259 -22.03 16.43 -2.80
N SER A 260 -22.04 17.64 -2.26
CA SER A 260 -21.96 18.92 -2.97
C SER A 260 -21.17 18.80 -4.27
N LYS A 261 -21.85 18.98 -5.41
CA LYS A 261 -21.34 18.99 -6.80
C LYS A 261 -19.96 18.37 -6.91
N GLN A 262 -19.92 17.10 -7.32
CA GLN A 262 -18.77 16.43 -7.89
C GLN A 262 -18.07 17.41 -8.85
N ALA A 263 -17.10 18.12 -8.34
CA ALA A 263 -16.51 19.18 -9.11
C ALA A 263 -15.35 18.53 -9.84
N VAL A 264 -15.40 18.73 -11.15
CA VAL A 264 -14.36 18.32 -12.08
C VAL A 264 -13.04 18.74 -11.46
N LYS A 265 -12.08 17.83 -11.41
CA LYS A 265 -10.73 18.12 -10.93
C LYS A 265 -10.27 19.44 -11.59
N ASP A 266 -10.02 20.45 -10.77
CA ASP A 266 -9.47 21.73 -11.20
C ASP A 266 -7.93 21.67 -11.06
N GLU A 267 -7.27 22.82 -11.24
CA GLU A 267 -5.84 22.95 -10.95
C GLU A 267 -5.58 22.83 -9.43
N TYR A 268 -4.56 22.07 -9.06
CA TYR A 268 -4.15 21.93 -7.66
C TYR A 268 -3.68 23.29 -7.12
N ASP A 269 -4.27 23.74 -6.02
CA ASP A 269 -3.89 25.01 -5.40
C ASP A 269 -2.59 24.84 -4.60
N ALA A 270 -1.52 25.55 -4.97
CA ALA A 270 -0.23 25.40 -4.31
C ALA A 270 -0.22 26.09 -2.93
N GLY A 271 0.59 25.56 -2.00
CA GLY A 271 0.77 26.18 -0.67
C GLY A 271 -0.35 25.91 0.34
N GLN A 272 -1.24 24.94 0.07
CA GLN A 272 -2.23 24.44 1.02
C GLN A 272 -1.58 23.93 2.32
N ASP A 273 -2.33 23.94 3.42
CA ASP A 273 -1.94 23.26 4.67
C ASP A 273 -1.80 21.76 4.43
N LEU A 274 -0.60 21.20 4.69
CA LEU A 274 -0.29 19.80 4.39
C LEU A 274 -1.10 18.82 5.25
N ASN A 275 -1.66 19.29 6.37
CA ASN A 275 -2.58 18.50 7.17
C ASN A 275 -3.90 18.22 6.44
N LYS A 276 -4.21 19.00 5.39
CA LYS A 276 -5.50 19.06 4.71
C LYS A 276 -5.37 19.14 3.19
N ALA A 277 -4.36 18.51 2.61
CA ALA A 277 -4.06 18.62 1.20
C ALA A 277 -3.78 17.26 0.56
N ALA A 278 -4.30 17.06 -0.64
CA ALA A 278 -3.97 15.95 -1.52
C ALA A 278 -2.48 15.95 -1.89
N ILE A 279 -1.95 14.80 -2.34
CA ILE A 279 -0.60 14.73 -2.90
C ILE A 279 -0.68 15.19 -4.35
N PRO A 280 0.04 16.26 -4.76
CA PRO A 280 -0.11 16.84 -6.09
C PRO A 280 -0.03 15.81 -7.23
N SER A 281 0.94 14.90 -7.19
CA SER A 281 1.09 13.88 -8.24
C SER A 281 -0.01 12.82 -8.23
N GLN A 282 -0.57 12.48 -7.06
CA GLN A 282 -1.65 11.49 -6.98
C GLN A 282 -2.99 12.14 -7.35
N PHE A 283 -3.23 13.36 -6.87
CA PHE A 283 -4.31 14.23 -7.31
C PHE A 283 -4.29 14.37 -8.82
N ASP A 284 -3.10 14.52 -9.39
CA ASP A 284 -2.96 14.72 -10.82
C ASP A 284 -3.43 13.53 -11.65
N SER A 285 -3.21 12.32 -11.14
CA SER A 285 -3.59 11.06 -11.76
C SER A 285 -5.00 10.57 -11.41
N LEU A 286 -5.81 11.35 -10.70
CA LEU A 286 -7.18 10.96 -10.38
C LEU A 286 -8.00 10.79 -11.67
N GLY A 287 -8.57 9.60 -11.84
CA GLY A 287 -9.38 9.23 -13.01
C GLY A 287 -8.57 8.63 -14.16
N ASP A 288 -7.24 8.59 -14.05
CA ASP A 288 -6.40 7.89 -15.02
C ASP A 288 -6.62 6.38 -14.94
N ALA A 289 -6.40 5.70 -16.07
CA ALA A 289 -6.44 4.25 -16.11
C ALA A 289 -5.35 3.68 -15.20
N VAL A 290 -5.73 2.81 -14.27
CA VAL A 290 -4.77 2.06 -13.47
C VAL A 290 -3.93 1.19 -14.41
N PRO A 291 -2.59 1.28 -14.38
CA PRO A 291 -1.75 0.48 -15.26
C PRO A 291 -2.12 -1.00 -15.17
N SER A 292 -2.43 -1.63 -16.31
CA SER A 292 -2.80 -3.04 -16.37
C SER A 292 -1.73 -3.89 -15.68
N GLN A 293 -2.16 -4.83 -14.84
CA GLN A 293 -1.26 -5.88 -14.37
C GLN A 293 -0.76 -6.63 -15.61
N ALA A 294 0.56 -6.62 -15.84
CA ALA A 294 1.13 -7.59 -16.76
C ALA A 294 0.82 -8.99 -16.20
N PRO A 295 0.24 -9.91 -16.98
CA PRO A 295 0.10 -11.29 -16.54
C PRO A 295 1.52 -11.87 -16.41
N GLY A 296 2.00 -11.98 -15.18
CA GLY A 296 3.30 -12.62 -14.88
C GLY A 296 4.30 -11.72 -14.17
N THR A 297 4.10 -11.55 -12.87
CA THR A 297 5.21 -11.73 -11.92
C THR A 297 4.61 -12.27 -10.64
N THR A 298 4.14 -13.51 -10.70
CA THR A 298 4.14 -14.35 -9.52
C THR A 298 5.57 -14.33 -8.99
N SER A 299 5.80 -13.65 -7.87
CA SER A 299 6.88 -14.07 -6.96
C SER A 299 6.72 -15.57 -6.84
N SER A 300 7.74 -16.31 -7.27
CA SER A 300 7.76 -17.76 -7.41
C SER A 300 6.99 -18.45 -6.29
N ILE A 301 5.76 -18.86 -6.59
CA ILE A 301 4.98 -19.79 -5.76
C ILE A 301 5.57 -21.17 -6.11
N PRO A 302 6.29 -21.86 -5.21
CA PRO A 302 6.70 -23.24 -5.48
C PRO A 302 5.47 -24.12 -5.21
N GLY A 303 4.61 -24.22 -6.21
CA GLY A 303 3.46 -25.11 -6.21
C GLY A 303 3.69 -26.24 -7.21
N THR A 304 4.35 -27.32 -6.80
CA THR A 304 4.35 -28.58 -7.55
C THR A 304 2.95 -29.19 -7.53
N LEU A 305 2.20 -29.01 -8.62
CA LEU A 305 1.03 -29.84 -8.93
C LEU A 305 1.35 -30.69 -10.15
N THR A 306 1.79 -31.91 -9.88
CA THR A 306 1.91 -32.98 -10.88
C THR A 306 0.51 -33.36 -11.35
N THR A 307 0.14 -32.98 -12.56
CA THR A 307 -1.01 -33.57 -13.24
C THR A 307 -0.55 -34.03 -14.61
N MET A 308 -0.39 -35.34 -14.76
CA MET A 308 -0.21 -35.97 -16.07
C MET A 308 -1.51 -35.86 -16.84
N ALA A 309 -1.48 -35.20 -18.00
CA ALA A 309 -2.53 -35.30 -19.00
C ALA A 309 -1.92 -35.40 -20.40
N THR A 310 -2.25 -36.53 -21.00
CA THR A 310 -1.91 -37.12 -22.30
C THR A 310 -1.93 -36.12 -23.47
N MET A 311 -0.85 -36.13 -24.28
CA MET A 311 -0.81 -35.43 -25.57
C MET A 311 -1.77 -36.08 -26.57
N ILE A 312 -2.67 -35.29 -27.15
CA ILE A 312 -3.24 -35.55 -28.48
C ILE A 312 -2.87 -34.36 -29.37
N ARG A 313 -2.04 -34.65 -30.39
CA ARG A 313 -1.67 -33.73 -31.46
C ARG A 313 -2.91 -33.36 -32.28
N SER A 314 -3.10 -32.07 -32.53
CA SER A 314 -3.67 -31.61 -33.80
C SER A 314 -3.00 -30.32 -34.22
N SER A 315 -2.42 -30.36 -35.41
CA SER A 315 -1.67 -29.29 -36.07
C SER A 315 -2.62 -28.26 -36.68
N SER A 316 -2.41 -26.98 -36.38
CA SER A 316 -2.83 -25.89 -37.26
C SER A 316 -1.72 -24.86 -37.38
N ALA A 317 -1.46 -24.43 -38.61
CA ALA A 317 -0.31 -23.64 -39.02
C ALA A 317 -0.42 -22.19 -38.51
N ALA A 318 0.61 -21.71 -37.81
CA ALA A 318 0.75 -20.32 -37.43
C ALA A 318 1.67 -19.58 -38.41
N THR A 319 1.17 -18.47 -38.94
CA THR A 319 1.87 -17.53 -39.82
C THR A 319 3.03 -16.87 -39.08
N ALA A 320 4.25 -16.99 -39.59
CA ALA A 320 5.44 -16.39 -39.00
C ALA A 320 5.43 -14.85 -39.17
N ARG A 321 5.36 -14.12 -38.05
CA ARG A 321 5.68 -12.68 -38.01
C ARG A 321 7.19 -12.52 -37.80
N LYS A 322 7.87 -11.85 -38.72
CA LYS A 322 9.26 -11.39 -38.54
C LYS A 322 9.28 -10.32 -37.44
N VAL A 323 10.07 -10.54 -36.40
CA VAL A 323 10.42 -9.54 -35.39
C VAL A 323 11.89 -9.21 -35.60
N THR A 324 12.19 -7.93 -35.87
CA THR A 324 13.57 -7.42 -35.90
C THR A 324 13.95 -7.06 -34.48
N VAL A 325 14.98 -7.72 -33.94
CA VAL A 325 15.59 -7.37 -32.65
C VAL A 325 16.87 -6.58 -32.95
N THR A 326 16.96 -5.37 -32.44
CA THR A 326 18.20 -4.57 -32.45
C THR A 326 18.93 -4.86 -31.15
N ASP A 327 20.09 -5.51 -31.24
CA ASP A 327 20.95 -5.80 -30.11
C ASP A 327 21.99 -4.68 -29.95
N TRP A 328 22.26 -4.24 -28.72
CA TRP A 328 23.27 -3.22 -28.43
C TRP A 328 24.46 -3.88 -27.74
N GLU A 329 25.55 -4.06 -28.48
CA GLU A 329 26.79 -4.62 -27.94
C GLU A 329 27.55 -3.54 -27.17
N THR A 330 27.79 -3.76 -25.87
CA THR A 330 28.56 -2.84 -25.03
C THR A 330 30.05 -3.14 -25.20
N SER A 331 30.78 -2.29 -25.93
CA SER A 331 32.24 -2.36 -26.02
C SER A 331 32.88 -1.57 -24.88
N THR A 332 33.73 -2.22 -24.09
CA THR A 332 34.54 -1.56 -23.05
C THR A 332 35.98 -1.41 -23.57
N SER A 333 36.49 -0.19 -23.60
CA SER A 333 37.90 0.10 -23.91
C SER A 333 38.61 0.68 -22.70
N THR A 334 39.72 0.07 -22.29
CA THR A 334 40.57 0.55 -21.19
C THR A 334 41.64 1.50 -21.76
N ILE A 335 41.65 2.75 -21.28
CA ILE A 335 42.67 3.75 -21.63
C ILE A 335 43.67 3.83 -20.47
N TYR A 336 44.95 3.63 -20.77
CA TYR A 336 46.03 3.87 -19.82
C TYR A 336 46.52 5.32 -19.97
N MET A 337 46.39 6.10 -18.91
CA MET A 337 47.00 7.43 -18.82
C MET A 337 48.37 7.31 -18.16
N SER A 338 49.43 7.67 -18.88
CA SER A 338 50.76 7.87 -18.29
C SER A 338 50.81 9.21 -17.57
N VAL A 339 51.19 9.18 -16.30
CA VAL A 339 51.47 10.39 -15.51
C VAL A 339 52.95 10.74 -15.71
N PRO A 340 53.30 11.99 -16.10
CA PRO A 340 54.69 12.40 -16.21
C PRO A 340 55.31 12.59 -14.82
N THR A 341 56.55 12.13 -14.69
CA THR A 341 57.44 12.30 -13.52
C THR A 341 57.88 13.74 -13.32
#